data_AF-A0A7X6NDF7-F1
#
_entry.id   AF-A0A7X6NDF7-F1
#
_cell.length_a   1.000
_cell.length_b   1.000
_cell.length_c   1.000
_cell.angle_alpha   90.00
_cell.angle_beta   90.00
_cell.angle_gamma   90.00
#
_symmetry.space_group_name_H-M   'P 1'
#
loop_
_entity.id
_entity.type
_entity.pdbx_description
1 polymer ?
#
loop_
_entity_poly.entity_id
_entity_poly.type
_entity_poly.pdbx_seq_one_letter_code
_entity_poly.pdbx_strand_id
1 'polypeptide(L)'
;MIESFNIHNLPKDERPRERLVKFDKQAFFEGPELVSPEEEKKHESEMTFSFSSDTRRYYFGHKKGRSFFMVEYFDSLPDELTETEKEKFTKETRKQGETEKVVYVLKYGEVPESSEEMEEPDPSQSKKYKVAPSRDFERGMINSFIADDANKQVMSEILANHSKLSPEEISQIVEQTFEAYRKQDYEAIRVLSSSFSEKVDEMVRNEIRERMLPKPKEIEIAQLVEILKDKKVLFYTGAGISIASGVHDMDQLQKNLGIEMSQKVDDLLKKAVANPQSVIDSWEEFIKAAFEKPATPAHQSLKTLAQKLKSQIFTENVDHLQERAGVKATHLTGSWLKENVQPEWLKDIDVVITV
;
A
#
# COMPACT_ATOMS: atom_id res chain seq x y z
N MET A 1 46.65 31.79 22.35
CA MET A 1 45.67 32.42 21.43
C MET A 1 45.00 31.29 20.68
N ILE A 2 43.75 31.01 21.01
CA ILE A 2 42.68 30.34 20.26
C ILE A 2 41.67 29.93 21.33
N GLU A 3 40.45 30.38 21.09
CA GLU A 3 39.39 30.64 22.05
C GLU A 3 38.68 29.38 22.52
N SER A 4 38.19 29.48 23.75
CA SER A 4 37.16 28.66 24.36
C SER A 4 35.88 28.60 23.52
N PHE A 5 35.27 27.42 23.38
CA PHE A 5 33.83 27.33 23.14
C PHE A 5 33.16 26.27 24.03
N ASN A 6 31.92 26.59 24.34
CA ASN A 6 31.22 26.41 25.59
C ASN A 6 30.30 25.17 25.59
N ILE A 7 30.12 24.57 26.76
CA ILE A 7 29.49 23.26 26.99
C ILE A 7 27.96 23.41 27.07
N HIS A 8 27.29 23.89 26.03
CA HIS A 8 25.82 23.84 25.91
C HIS A 8 25.41 24.02 24.44
N ASN A 9 25.47 22.94 23.66
CA ASN A 9 24.72 22.71 22.42
C ASN A 9 25.01 21.29 21.93
N LEU A 10 24.37 20.29 22.52
CA LEU A 10 24.31 18.94 21.96
C LEU A 10 22.99 18.79 21.18
N PRO A 11 23.00 18.38 19.90
CA PRO A 11 21.79 18.18 19.11
C PRO A 11 20.90 17.05 19.64
N LYS A 12 19.59 17.22 19.43
CA LYS A 12 18.48 16.31 19.77
C LYS A 12 18.51 14.99 18.96
N ASP A 13 19.48 14.11 19.19
CA ASP A 13 19.52 12.77 18.61
C ASP A 13 19.56 11.66 19.67
N GLU A 14 18.46 11.51 20.42
CA GLU A 14 18.15 10.28 21.19
C GLU A 14 16.63 10.03 21.27
N ARG A 15 15.93 10.15 20.14
CA ARG A 15 14.62 9.50 19.94
C ARG A 15 14.79 8.46 18.83
N PRO A 16 14.18 7.28 18.90
CA PRO A 16 14.33 6.26 17.87
C PRO A 16 13.70 6.78 16.58
N ARG A 17 14.50 7.49 15.77
CA ARG A 17 14.23 7.66 14.35
C ARG A 17 14.42 6.27 13.77
N GLU A 18 13.31 5.60 13.49
CA GLU A 18 13.26 4.46 12.59
C GLU A 18 14.30 4.65 11.48
N ARG A 19 15.36 3.83 11.52
CA ARG A 19 16.49 3.87 10.59
C ARG A 19 15.93 3.92 9.17
N LEU A 20 16.03 5.06 8.48
CA LEU A 20 15.94 5.09 7.04
C LEU A 20 17.09 4.21 6.54
N VAL A 21 16.75 3.00 6.08
CA VAL A 21 17.73 2.02 5.62
C VAL A 21 18.40 2.61 4.39
N LYS A 22 19.65 3.08 4.54
CA LYS A 22 20.53 3.28 3.39
C LYS A 22 20.86 1.88 2.86
N PHE A 23 20.19 1.49 1.79
CA PHE A 23 20.45 0.22 1.13
C PHE A 23 21.75 0.32 0.35
N ASP A 24 22.77 -0.40 0.82
CA ASP A 24 23.93 -0.70 0.01
C ASP A 24 23.61 -1.90 -0.88
N LYS A 25 24.02 -1.82 -2.15
CA LYS A 25 23.81 -2.84 -3.17
C LYS A 25 24.36 -4.21 -2.75
N GLN A 26 25.40 -4.24 -1.91
CA GLN A 26 25.99 -5.49 -1.41
C GLN A 26 25.11 -6.20 -0.37
N ALA A 27 24.26 -5.46 0.37
CA ALA A 27 23.49 -6.00 1.50
C ALA A 27 22.39 -7.01 1.10
N PHE A 28 21.94 -7.02 -0.17
CA PHE A 28 20.90 -7.93 -0.65
C PHE A 28 21.30 -9.42 -0.57
N PHE A 29 22.60 -9.71 -0.67
CA PHE A 29 23.12 -11.07 -0.83
C PHE A 29 24.01 -11.53 0.34
N GLU A 30 23.98 -10.81 1.45
CA GLU A 30 24.67 -11.18 2.69
C GLU A 30 23.83 -12.12 3.57
N GLY A 31 22.55 -12.34 3.21
CA GLY A 31 21.58 -13.06 4.01
C GLY A 31 20.96 -12.19 5.11
N PRO A 32 19.86 -12.64 5.73
CA PRO A 32 19.15 -11.84 6.70
C PRO A 32 19.94 -11.76 8.02
N GLU A 33 19.91 -10.60 8.66
CA GLU A 33 20.44 -10.46 10.01
C GLU A 33 19.66 -11.37 10.97
N LEU A 34 20.36 -12.01 11.91
CA LEU A 34 19.71 -12.85 12.93
C LEU A 34 19.27 -11.97 14.09
N VAL A 35 18.07 -12.27 14.59
CA VAL A 35 17.49 -11.57 15.75
C VAL A 35 17.65 -12.47 16.96
N SER A 36 18.26 -11.96 18.03
CA SER A 36 18.30 -12.65 19.31
C SER A 36 16.94 -12.58 20.04
N PRO A 37 16.60 -13.55 20.90
CA PRO A 37 15.37 -13.49 21.70
C PRO A 37 15.27 -12.26 22.63
N GLU A 38 16.40 -11.64 22.96
CA GLU A 38 16.47 -10.43 23.78
C GLU A 38 16.19 -9.17 22.97
N GLU A 39 16.61 -9.14 21.70
CA GLU A 39 16.29 -8.06 20.75
C GLU A 39 14.84 -8.12 20.30
N GLU A 40 14.28 -9.33 20.12
CA GLU A 40 12.85 -9.53 19.84
C GLU A 40 11.95 -8.81 20.86
N LYS A 41 12.30 -8.89 22.16
CA LYS A 41 11.54 -8.26 23.25
C LYS A 41 11.69 -6.74 23.34
N LYS A 42 12.67 -6.15 22.66
CA LYS A 42 12.92 -4.69 22.70
C LYS A 42 12.09 -3.89 21.70
N HIS A 43 11.33 -4.54 20.83
CA HIS A 43 10.46 -3.85 19.89
C HIS A 43 9.25 -3.26 20.63
N GLU A 44 9.30 -1.94 20.91
CA GLU A 44 8.11 -1.18 21.28
C GLU A 44 7.09 -1.35 20.15
N SER A 45 6.00 -2.04 20.47
CA SER A 45 5.01 -2.48 19.50
C SER A 45 4.08 -1.33 19.12
N GLU A 46 4.61 -0.30 18.47
CA GLU A 46 3.83 0.82 17.96
C GLU A 46 3.28 0.49 16.57
N MET A 47 2.04 0.87 16.32
CA MET A 47 1.38 0.63 15.04
C MET A 47 0.45 1.77 14.69
N THR A 48 0.40 2.17 13.42
CA THR A 48 -0.60 3.12 12.94
C THR A 48 -1.14 2.73 11.57
N PHE A 49 -2.45 2.88 11.40
CA PHE A 49 -3.15 2.60 10.15
C PHE A 49 -3.99 3.78 9.74
N SER A 50 -4.10 4.01 8.44
CA SER A 50 -5.07 4.95 7.89
C SER A 50 -5.82 4.35 6.72
N PHE A 51 -7.12 4.60 6.72
CA PHE A 51 -8.01 4.28 5.61
C PHE A 51 -8.62 5.60 5.16
N SER A 52 -8.53 5.94 3.88
CA SER A 52 -8.98 7.25 3.38
C SER A 52 -9.74 7.13 2.07
N SER A 53 -10.70 8.02 1.91
CA SER A 53 -11.33 8.39 0.64
C SER A 53 -11.19 9.90 0.43
N ASP A 54 -11.82 10.43 -0.61
CA ASP A 54 -11.84 11.88 -0.87
C ASP A 54 -12.62 12.67 0.20
N THR A 55 -13.55 12.01 0.90
CA THR A 55 -14.48 12.65 1.83
C THR A 55 -14.18 12.38 3.29
N ARG A 56 -13.46 11.30 3.61
CA ARG A 56 -13.16 10.93 4.99
C ARG A 56 -11.85 10.19 5.17
N ARG A 57 -11.39 10.15 6.42
CA ARG A 57 -10.27 9.32 6.86
C ARG A 57 -10.56 8.68 8.21
N TYR A 58 -10.27 7.39 8.32
CA TYR A 58 -10.13 6.69 9.59
C TYR A 58 -8.66 6.51 9.90
N TYR A 59 -8.29 6.82 11.14
CA TYR A 59 -6.93 6.67 11.65
C TYR A 59 -6.98 5.83 12.92
N PHE A 60 -6.14 4.80 12.97
CA PHE A 60 -5.98 3.93 14.12
C PHE A 60 -4.54 3.94 14.57
N GLY A 61 -4.31 3.85 15.87
CA GLY A 61 -2.97 3.71 16.38
C GLY A 61 -2.89 2.97 17.69
N HIS A 62 -1.70 2.45 17.95
CA HIS A 62 -1.29 1.88 19.22
C HIS A 62 0.07 2.45 19.56
N LYS A 63 0.17 3.16 20.68
CA LYS A 63 1.39 3.87 21.09
C LYS A 63 1.57 3.78 22.59
N LYS A 64 2.78 3.44 23.04
CA LYS A 64 3.10 3.29 24.49
C LYS A 64 2.06 2.44 25.24
N GLY A 65 1.62 1.34 24.64
CA GLY A 65 0.62 0.43 25.24
C GLY A 65 -0.83 0.93 25.22
N ARG A 66 -1.12 2.04 24.52
CA ARG A 66 -2.46 2.63 24.46
C ARG A 66 -2.97 2.70 23.03
N SER A 67 -4.15 2.16 22.82
CA SER A 67 -4.86 2.21 21.55
C SER A 67 -5.71 3.47 21.43
N PHE A 68 -5.83 4.00 20.22
CA PHE A 68 -6.67 5.16 19.93
C PHE A 68 -7.19 5.09 18.49
N PHE A 69 -8.25 5.85 18.20
CA PHE A 69 -8.67 6.11 16.83
C PHE A 69 -9.11 7.56 16.64
N MET A 70 -9.12 7.98 15.38
CA MET A 70 -9.63 9.27 14.94
C MET A 70 -10.40 9.11 13.63
N VAL A 71 -11.56 9.76 13.55
CA VAL A 71 -12.36 9.88 12.33
C VAL A 71 -12.30 11.33 11.86
N GLU A 72 -11.98 11.53 10.58
CA GLU A 72 -11.98 12.83 9.92
C GLU A 72 -12.99 12.82 8.78
N TYR A 73 -13.81 13.85 8.68
CA TYR A 73 -14.62 14.17 7.51
C TYR A 73 -14.18 15.52 6.93
N PHE A 74 -14.02 15.57 5.62
CA PHE A 74 -13.61 16.78 4.90
C PHE A 74 -14.85 17.52 4.39
N ASP A 75 -14.85 18.84 4.59
CA ASP A 75 -15.85 19.81 4.13
C ASP A 75 -17.24 19.73 4.80
N SER A 76 -17.85 18.55 4.90
CA SER A 76 -19.14 18.33 5.57
C SER A 76 -19.25 16.96 6.25
N LEU A 77 -20.10 16.89 7.28
CA LEU A 77 -20.54 15.63 7.87
C LEU A 77 -21.70 15.02 7.05
N PRO A 78 -21.87 13.68 7.06
CA PRO A 78 -23.00 13.03 6.39
C PRO A 78 -24.35 13.48 6.94
N ASP A 79 -25.35 13.63 6.06
CA ASP A 79 -26.71 14.02 6.45
C ASP A 79 -27.44 12.92 7.24
N GLU A 80 -26.98 11.67 7.08
CA GLU A 80 -27.50 10.50 7.78
C GLU A 80 -27.16 10.46 9.27
N LEU A 81 -26.21 11.30 9.73
CA LEU A 81 -25.95 11.48 11.16
C LEU A 81 -27.01 12.38 11.80
N THR A 82 -27.45 12.02 13.00
CA THR A 82 -28.31 12.88 13.83
C THR A 82 -27.54 14.09 14.34
N GLU A 83 -28.23 15.17 14.71
CA GLU A 83 -27.59 16.37 15.24
C GLU A 83 -26.76 16.08 16.52
N THR A 84 -27.24 15.19 17.38
CA THR A 84 -26.51 14.76 18.59
C THR A 84 -25.27 13.93 18.28
N GLU A 85 -25.22 13.24 17.14
CA GLU A 85 -24.02 12.56 16.66
C GLU A 85 -23.04 13.55 16.02
N LYS A 86 -23.54 14.53 15.26
CA LYS A 86 -22.71 15.60 14.67
C LYS A 86 -22.03 16.45 15.74
N GLU A 87 -22.69 16.71 16.86
CA GLU A 87 -22.13 17.45 18.01
C GLU A 87 -20.89 16.77 18.64
N LYS A 88 -20.68 15.46 18.40
CA LYS A 88 -19.48 14.74 18.89
C LYS A 88 -18.22 15.08 18.08
N PHE A 89 -18.38 15.68 16.90
CA PHE A 89 -17.27 16.08 16.05
C PHE A 89 -16.82 17.50 16.40
N THR A 90 -15.51 17.68 16.52
CA THR A 90 -14.89 19.00 16.59
C THR A 90 -14.68 19.53 15.18
N LYS A 91 -15.18 20.74 14.90
CA LYS A 91 -14.91 21.43 13.63
C LYS A 91 -13.56 22.14 13.71
N GLU A 92 -12.65 21.77 12.84
CA GLU A 92 -11.32 22.36 12.68
C GLU A 92 -11.20 22.99 11.28
N THR A 93 -10.43 24.07 11.16
CA THR A 93 -10.01 24.62 9.85
C THR A 93 -8.54 24.29 9.67
N ARG A 94 -8.20 23.58 8.59
CA ARG A 94 -6.81 23.19 8.29
C ARG A 94 -6.38 23.73 6.94
N LYS A 95 -5.17 24.28 6.89
CA LYS A 95 -4.55 24.71 5.62
C LYS A 95 -3.93 23.51 4.92
N GLN A 96 -4.26 23.35 3.64
CA GLN A 96 -3.64 22.41 2.73
C GLN A 96 -3.10 23.25 1.55
N GLY A 97 -1.80 23.57 1.58
CA GLY A 97 -1.21 24.55 0.67
C GLY A 97 -1.83 25.94 0.87
N GLU A 98 -2.31 26.55 -0.21
CA GLU A 98 -3.01 27.85 -0.18
C GLU A 98 -4.50 27.75 0.15
N THR A 99 -5.07 26.54 0.17
CA THR A 99 -6.49 26.30 0.42
C THR A 99 -6.78 25.95 1.88
N GLU A 100 -7.79 26.60 2.47
CA GLU A 100 -8.35 26.21 3.76
C GLU A 100 -9.45 25.17 3.55
N LYS A 101 -9.37 24.06 4.29
CA LYS A 101 -10.41 23.03 4.34
C LYS A 101 -11.00 22.94 5.72
N VAL A 102 -12.32 22.75 5.77
CA VAL A 102 -13.02 22.42 7.00
C VAL A 102 -12.86 20.92 7.24
N VAL A 103 -12.48 20.54 8.45
CA VAL A 103 -12.34 19.13 8.85
C VAL A 103 -13.13 18.90 10.13
N TYR A 104 -14.02 17.91 10.11
CA TYR A 104 -14.75 17.47 11.30
C TYR A 104 -14.04 16.26 11.89
N VAL A 105 -13.70 16.34 13.17
CA VAL A 105 -12.82 15.35 13.82
C VAL A 105 -13.48 14.74 15.05
N LEU A 106 -13.57 13.42 15.08
CA LEU A 106 -13.95 12.62 16.25
C LEU A 106 -12.72 11.85 16.72
N LYS A 107 -12.34 12.00 17.99
CA LYS A 107 -11.16 11.35 18.59
C LYS A 107 -11.61 10.44 19.73
N TYR A 108 -10.93 9.32 19.90
CA TYR A 108 -11.11 8.46 21.05
C TYR A 108 -9.78 7.83 21.49
N GLY A 109 -9.52 7.84 22.80
CA GLY A 109 -8.22 7.50 23.36
C GLY A 109 -7.22 8.66 23.32
N GLU A 110 -5.98 8.39 23.73
CA GLU A 110 -4.88 9.37 23.70
C GLU A 110 -4.31 9.52 22.29
N VAL A 111 -5.06 10.20 21.43
CA VAL A 111 -4.59 10.56 20.08
C VAL A 111 -3.43 11.55 20.24
N PRO A 112 -2.21 11.23 19.75
CA PRO A 112 -1.08 12.15 19.85
C PRO A 112 -1.43 13.50 19.23
N GLU A 113 -1.15 14.58 19.95
CA GLU A 113 -1.24 15.91 19.36
C GLU A 113 -0.32 15.96 18.14
N SER A 114 -0.82 16.50 17.03
CA SER A 114 -0.01 16.76 15.86
C SER A 114 1.08 17.74 16.28
N SER A 115 2.27 17.26 16.60
CA SER A 115 3.43 18.13 16.72
C SER A 115 3.51 18.94 15.44
N GLU A 116 3.58 20.25 15.61
CA GLU A 116 3.78 21.29 14.60
C GLU A 116 4.68 20.79 13.45
N GLU A 117 4.29 21.15 12.22
CA GLU A 117 4.77 20.62 10.94
C GLU A 117 4.12 19.30 10.51
N MET A 118 2.84 19.38 10.10
CA MET A 118 2.55 18.88 8.75
C MET A 118 3.21 19.86 7.77
N GLU A 119 4.55 19.86 7.72
CA GLU A 119 5.22 20.15 6.47
C GLU A 119 4.57 19.25 5.43
N GLU A 120 4.31 19.82 4.25
CA GLU A 120 3.92 19.04 3.10
C GLU A 120 4.74 17.75 3.09
N PRO A 121 4.13 16.59 2.81
CA PRO A 121 4.94 15.41 2.60
C PRO A 121 5.91 15.77 1.49
N ASP A 122 7.20 15.96 1.83
CA ASP A 122 8.27 15.62 0.92
C ASP A 122 7.85 14.24 0.42
N PRO A 123 7.55 14.09 -0.89
CA PRO A 123 7.10 12.83 -1.44
C PRO A 123 8.02 11.70 -0.99
N SER A 124 9.31 12.00 -0.75
CA SER A 124 10.33 11.04 -0.32
C SER A 124 10.40 10.70 1.17
N GLN A 125 9.61 11.32 2.07
CA GLN A 125 9.79 11.14 3.53
C GLN A 125 8.52 10.90 4.38
N SER A 126 7.30 10.90 3.83
CA SER A 126 6.11 10.67 4.67
C SER A 126 5.82 9.20 4.96
N LYS A 127 6.28 8.75 6.15
CA LYS A 127 6.01 7.43 6.74
C LYS A 127 4.59 7.36 7.32
N LYS A 128 3.58 7.26 6.45
CA LYS A 128 2.22 6.85 6.82
C LYS A 128 1.83 5.67 5.95
N TYR A 129 1.29 4.61 6.57
CA TYR A 129 0.60 3.54 5.87
C TYR A 129 -0.62 4.15 5.16
N LYS A 130 -0.41 4.56 3.91
CA LYS A 130 -1.47 4.82 2.95
C LYS A 130 -1.64 3.51 2.22
N VAL A 131 -2.86 2.96 2.24
CA VAL A 131 -3.23 1.95 1.24
C VAL A 131 -3.02 2.64 -0.10
N ALA A 132 -1.94 2.27 -0.79
CA ALA A 132 -1.71 2.79 -2.12
C ALA A 132 -2.97 2.42 -2.93
N PRO A 133 -3.62 3.37 -3.61
CA PRO A 133 -4.67 3.01 -4.54
C PRO A 133 -4.11 1.90 -5.43
N SER A 134 -4.88 0.83 -5.59
CA SER A 134 -4.50 -0.29 -6.45
C SER A 134 -3.94 0.31 -7.72
N ARG A 135 -2.71 -0.06 -8.08
CA ARG A 135 -2.11 0.42 -9.32
C ARG A 135 -3.10 0.04 -10.41
N ASP A 136 -3.55 1.04 -11.16
CA ASP A 136 -4.37 0.81 -12.33
C ASP A 136 -3.45 0.24 -13.43
N PHE A 137 -3.00 -1.00 -13.20
CA PHE A 137 -2.20 -1.79 -14.12
C PHE A 137 -2.92 -1.89 -15.46
N GLU A 138 -4.25 -1.88 -15.43
CA GLU A 138 -5.10 -1.85 -16.61
C GLU A 138 -4.91 -0.56 -17.41
N ARG A 139 -5.01 0.62 -16.79
CA ARG A 139 -4.74 1.89 -17.49
C ARG A 139 -3.29 1.98 -17.98
N GLY A 140 -2.32 1.58 -17.16
CA GLY A 140 -0.91 1.56 -17.58
C GLY A 140 -0.67 0.64 -18.78
N MET A 141 -1.28 -0.53 -18.78
CA MET A 141 -1.19 -1.51 -19.87
C MET A 141 -1.89 -1.03 -21.14
N ILE A 142 -3.11 -0.49 -21.03
CA ILE A 142 -3.86 0.07 -22.16
C ILE A 142 -3.06 1.21 -22.80
N ASN A 143 -2.49 2.09 -21.97
CA ASN A 143 -1.60 3.16 -22.43
C ASN A 143 -0.39 2.61 -23.18
N SER A 144 0.28 1.57 -22.67
CA SER A 144 1.39 0.91 -23.38
C SER A 144 0.96 0.21 -24.67
N PHE A 145 -0.24 -0.39 -24.71
CA PHE A 145 -0.80 -1.01 -25.89
C PHE A 145 -1.05 0.03 -27.00
N ILE A 146 -1.70 1.15 -26.66
CA ILE A 146 -2.00 2.25 -27.60
C ILE A 146 -0.72 3.02 -28.02
N ALA A 147 0.35 2.98 -27.22
CA ALA A 147 1.61 3.62 -27.56
C ALA A 147 2.36 2.95 -28.73
N ASP A 148 2.03 1.70 -29.07
CA ASP A 148 2.70 0.92 -30.12
C ASP A 148 1.79 0.78 -31.34
N ASP A 149 2.12 1.47 -32.44
CA ASP A 149 1.34 1.44 -33.68
C ASP A 149 1.15 0.04 -34.27
N ALA A 150 2.00 -0.95 -33.94
CA ALA A 150 1.79 -2.34 -34.33
C ALA A 150 0.48 -2.93 -33.74
N ASN A 151 0.02 -2.39 -32.62
CA ASN A 151 -1.22 -2.81 -31.96
C ASN A 151 -2.48 -2.23 -32.60
N LYS A 152 -2.40 -1.32 -33.57
CA LYS A 152 -3.58 -0.83 -34.31
C LYS A 152 -4.33 -1.96 -34.99
N GLN A 153 -3.59 -2.87 -35.62
CA GLN A 153 -4.17 -4.05 -36.26
C GLN A 153 -4.85 -4.95 -35.22
N VAL A 154 -4.20 -5.17 -34.08
CA VAL A 154 -4.75 -5.95 -32.97
C VAL A 154 -6.04 -5.32 -32.45
N MET A 155 -6.07 -4.00 -32.24
CA MET A 155 -7.28 -3.31 -31.78
C MET A 155 -8.43 -3.40 -32.81
N SER A 156 -8.09 -3.34 -34.09
CA SER A 156 -9.07 -3.46 -35.18
C SER A 156 -9.70 -4.85 -35.22
N GLU A 157 -8.90 -5.90 -35.03
CA GLU A 157 -9.39 -7.29 -34.91
C GLU A 157 -10.31 -7.48 -33.70
N ILE A 158 -9.93 -6.96 -32.54
CA ILE A 158 -10.73 -7.05 -31.30
C ILE A 158 -12.08 -6.34 -31.49
N LEU A 159 -12.07 -5.11 -32.03
CA LEU A 159 -13.30 -4.36 -32.31
C LEU A 159 -14.18 -5.05 -33.35
N ALA A 160 -13.60 -5.67 -34.38
CA ALA A 160 -14.36 -6.42 -35.38
C ALA A 160 -15.05 -7.66 -34.78
N ASN A 161 -14.44 -8.29 -33.77
CA ASN A 161 -14.99 -9.47 -33.10
C ASN A 161 -16.12 -9.13 -32.11
N HIS A 162 -16.08 -7.95 -31.48
CA HIS A 162 -16.99 -7.62 -30.37
C HIS A 162 -18.00 -6.52 -30.68
N SER A 163 -17.81 -5.74 -31.74
CA SER A 163 -18.72 -4.65 -32.13
C SER A 163 -19.52 -4.98 -33.39
N LYS A 164 -20.51 -4.13 -33.70
CA LYS A 164 -21.27 -4.17 -34.97
C LYS A 164 -20.78 -3.13 -35.98
N LEU A 165 -19.61 -2.53 -35.73
CA LEU A 165 -19.07 -1.45 -36.54
C LEU A 165 -18.55 -2.00 -37.87
N SER A 166 -18.67 -1.21 -38.92
CA SER A 166 -18.06 -1.51 -40.22
C SER A 166 -16.53 -1.43 -40.15
N PRO A 167 -15.80 -2.12 -41.05
CA PRO A 167 -14.34 -2.02 -41.12
C PRO A 167 -13.83 -0.58 -41.24
N GLU A 168 -14.55 0.29 -41.97
CA GLU A 168 -14.22 1.69 -42.14
C GLU A 168 -14.35 2.48 -40.83
N GLU A 169 -15.44 2.26 -40.08
CA GLU A 169 -15.65 2.88 -38.77
C GLU A 169 -14.61 2.43 -37.75
N ILE A 170 -14.28 1.12 -37.73
CA ILE A 170 -13.24 0.57 -36.85
C ILE A 170 -11.89 1.23 -37.14
N SER A 171 -11.50 1.30 -38.42
CA SER A 171 -10.24 1.90 -38.85
C SER A 171 -10.13 3.36 -38.40
N GLN A 172 -11.21 4.14 -38.57
CA GLN A 172 -11.26 5.53 -38.12
C GLN A 172 -11.13 5.67 -36.60
N ILE A 173 -11.89 4.87 -35.83
CA ILE A 173 -11.85 4.91 -34.36
C ILE A 173 -10.46 4.54 -33.85
N VAL A 174 -9.84 3.49 -34.40
CA VAL A 174 -8.49 3.06 -34.00
C VAL A 174 -7.47 4.15 -34.30
N GLU A 175 -7.45 4.71 -35.51
CA GLU A 175 -6.49 5.75 -35.86
C GLU A 175 -6.66 6.99 -34.95
N GLN A 176 -7.90 7.44 -34.75
CA GLN A 176 -8.20 8.59 -33.89
C GLN A 176 -7.82 8.33 -32.43
N THR A 177 -8.03 7.11 -31.92
CA THR A 177 -7.69 6.76 -30.53
C THR A 177 -6.19 6.82 -30.30
N PHE A 178 -5.41 6.23 -31.21
CA PHE A 178 -3.94 6.25 -31.14
C PHE A 178 -3.40 7.67 -31.31
N GLU A 179 -3.97 8.46 -32.23
CA GLU A 179 -3.54 9.84 -32.44
C GLU A 179 -3.88 10.75 -31.25
N ALA A 180 -5.07 10.60 -30.67
CA ALA A 180 -5.49 11.31 -29.46
C ALA A 180 -4.59 10.97 -28.26
N TYR A 181 -4.22 9.70 -28.10
CA TYR A 181 -3.27 9.28 -27.07
C TYR A 181 -1.90 9.94 -27.23
N ARG A 182 -1.34 9.99 -28.46
CA ARG A 182 -0.07 10.69 -28.72
C ARG A 182 -0.15 12.19 -28.40
N LYS A 183 -1.31 12.81 -28.62
CA LYS A 183 -1.58 14.22 -28.31
C LYS A 183 -1.94 14.47 -26.84
N GLN A 184 -2.03 13.41 -26.02
CA GLN A 184 -2.52 13.46 -24.63
C GLN A 184 -3.92 14.07 -24.51
N ASP A 185 -4.74 13.91 -25.55
CA ASP A 185 -6.12 14.43 -25.61
C ASP A 185 -7.08 13.41 -24.99
N TYR A 186 -7.14 13.40 -23.66
CA TYR A 186 -7.94 12.44 -22.90
C TYR A 186 -9.46 12.63 -23.09
N GLU A 187 -9.92 13.84 -23.42
CA GLU A 187 -11.34 14.06 -23.75
C GLU A 187 -11.70 13.45 -25.10
N ALA A 188 -10.82 13.57 -26.11
CA ALA A 188 -11.01 12.87 -27.38
C ALA A 188 -11.04 11.34 -27.19
N ILE A 189 -10.16 10.77 -26.37
CA ILE A 189 -10.20 9.34 -26.03
C ILE A 189 -11.54 8.96 -25.39
N ARG A 190 -12.05 9.77 -24.45
CA ARG A 190 -13.33 9.51 -23.79
C ARG A 190 -14.50 9.53 -24.78
N VAL A 191 -14.53 10.51 -25.68
CA VAL A 191 -15.54 10.59 -26.75
C VAL A 191 -15.45 9.37 -27.67
N LEU A 192 -14.25 8.95 -28.04
CA LEU A 192 -14.06 7.76 -28.88
C LEU A 192 -14.55 6.48 -28.19
N SER A 193 -14.28 6.31 -26.89
CA SER A 193 -14.78 5.17 -26.11
C SER A 193 -16.32 5.13 -26.02
N SER A 194 -16.99 6.27 -26.15
CA SER A 194 -18.46 6.35 -26.19
C SER A 194 -19.08 5.91 -27.53
N SER A 195 -18.26 5.65 -28.55
CA SER A 195 -18.70 5.20 -29.88
C SER A 195 -19.21 3.75 -29.89
N PHE A 196 -19.00 3.01 -28.80
CA PHE A 196 -19.47 1.64 -28.62
C PHE A 196 -20.02 1.46 -27.21
N SER A 197 -20.83 0.41 -27.01
CA SER A 197 -21.46 0.17 -25.70
C SER A 197 -20.42 -0.19 -24.63
N GLU A 198 -20.69 0.12 -23.37
CA GLU A 198 -19.84 -0.21 -22.21
C GLU A 198 -19.44 -1.70 -22.16
N LYS A 199 -20.34 -2.60 -22.57
CA LYS A 199 -20.05 -4.03 -22.69
C LYS A 199 -18.94 -4.34 -23.71
N VAL A 200 -18.95 -3.66 -24.85
CA VAL A 200 -17.94 -3.84 -25.91
C VAL A 200 -16.60 -3.30 -25.44
N ASP A 201 -16.62 -2.15 -24.76
CA ASP A 201 -15.44 -1.53 -24.15
C ASP A 201 -14.79 -2.45 -23.10
N GLU A 202 -15.60 -3.09 -22.24
CA GLU A 202 -15.14 -4.10 -21.28
C GLU A 202 -14.53 -5.33 -21.98
N MET A 203 -15.17 -5.85 -23.04
CA MET A 203 -14.65 -6.98 -23.80
C MET A 203 -13.33 -6.66 -24.50
N VAL A 204 -13.21 -5.47 -25.09
CA VAL A 204 -11.97 -4.99 -25.72
C VAL A 204 -10.85 -4.90 -24.69
N ARG A 205 -11.10 -4.30 -23.52
CA ARG A 205 -10.13 -4.23 -22.43
C ARG A 205 -9.67 -5.61 -21.96
N ASN A 206 -10.62 -6.53 -21.77
CA ASN A 206 -10.31 -7.90 -21.34
C ASN A 206 -9.46 -8.66 -22.37
N GLU A 207 -9.71 -8.49 -23.66
CA GLU A 207 -8.90 -9.16 -24.68
C GLU A 207 -7.51 -8.53 -24.84
N ILE A 208 -7.39 -7.20 -24.75
CA ILE A 208 -6.08 -6.52 -24.68
C ILE A 208 -5.28 -7.06 -23.49
N ARG A 209 -5.94 -7.19 -22.33
CA ARG A 209 -5.33 -7.77 -21.11
C ARG A 209 -4.81 -9.18 -21.34
N GLU A 210 -5.62 -10.07 -21.92
CA GLU A 210 -5.23 -11.46 -22.21
C GLU A 210 -4.06 -11.57 -23.20
N ARG A 211 -3.95 -10.62 -24.15
CA ARG A 211 -2.89 -10.61 -25.16
C ARG A 211 -1.59 -9.97 -24.66
N MET A 212 -1.68 -8.94 -23.81
CA MET A 212 -0.53 -8.12 -23.39
C MET A 212 0.14 -8.61 -22.11
N LEU A 213 -0.61 -9.23 -21.20
CA LEU A 213 0.00 -9.73 -19.97
C LEU A 213 0.73 -11.04 -20.25
N PRO A 214 2.01 -11.17 -19.85
CA PRO A 214 2.66 -12.47 -19.84
C PRO A 214 1.81 -13.39 -18.95
N LYS A 215 1.31 -14.47 -19.54
CA LYS A 215 0.48 -15.42 -18.80
C LYS A 215 1.33 -16.05 -17.69
N PRO A 216 0.84 -16.07 -16.43
CA PRO A 216 1.52 -16.78 -15.37
C PRO A 216 1.78 -18.21 -15.83
N LYS A 217 3.04 -18.63 -15.73
CA LYS A 217 3.42 -20.01 -16.00
C LYS A 217 3.39 -20.78 -14.70
N GLU A 218 2.51 -21.76 -14.61
CA GLU A 218 2.58 -22.74 -13.54
C GLU A 218 3.86 -23.57 -13.71
N ILE A 219 4.58 -23.75 -12.60
CA ILE A 219 5.80 -24.55 -12.55
C ILE A 219 5.71 -25.56 -11.42
N GLU A 220 6.33 -26.70 -11.62
CA GLU A 220 6.44 -27.73 -10.59
C GLU A 220 7.45 -27.32 -9.52
N ILE A 221 7.28 -27.83 -8.29
CA ILE A 221 8.21 -27.55 -7.18
C ILE A 221 9.65 -27.91 -7.55
N ALA A 222 9.86 -29.02 -8.29
CA ALA A 222 11.19 -29.40 -8.76
C ALA A 222 11.82 -28.36 -9.68
N GLN A 223 11.02 -27.73 -10.56
CA GLN A 223 11.49 -26.66 -11.43
C GLN A 223 11.84 -25.40 -10.64
N LEU A 224 11.03 -25.05 -9.63
CA LEU A 224 11.37 -23.97 -8.71
C LEU A 224 12.70 -24.25 -8.01
N VAL A 225 12.89 -25.46 -7.47
CA VAL A 225 14.15 -25.86 -6.82
C VAL A 225 15.35 -25.67 -7.75
N GLU A 226 15.24 -26.09 -9.03
CA GLU A 226 16.31 -25.85 -10.01
C GLU A 226 16.56 -24.36 -10.25
N ILE A 227 15.50 -23.54 -10.34
CA ILE A 227 15.63 -22.09 -10.44
C ILE A 227 16.36 -21.52 -9.22
N LEU A 228 16.17 -22.04 -8.01
CA LEU A 228 16.76 -21.44 -6.81
C LEU A 228 18.24 -21.76 -6.59
N LYS A 229 18.81 -22.81 -7.21
CA LYS A 229 20.16 -23.30 -6.89
C LYS A 229 21.27 -22.26 -7.08
N ASP A 230 21.22 -21.52 -8.19
CA ASP A 230 22.32 -20.64 -8.62
C ASP A 230 21.84 -19.19 -8.84
N LYS A 231 20.69 -18.84 -8.26
CA LYS A 231 20.06 -17.54 -8.50
C LYS A 231 20.14 -16.63 -7.29
N LYS A 232 20.34 -15.35 -7.58
CA LYS A 232 20.26 -14.25 -6.62
C LYS A 232 18.78 -13.95 -6.34
N VAL A 233 18.29 -14.49 -5.24
CA VAL A 233 16.87 -14.45 -4.86
C VAL A 233 16.61 -13.31 -3.89
N LEU A 234 15.49 -12.61 -4.08
CA LEU A 234 14.88 -11.71 -3.10
C LEU A 234 13.53 -12.29 -2.67
N PHE A 235 13.27 -12.37 -1.37
CA PHE A 235 11.95 -12.73 -0.85
C PHE A 235 11.12 -11.47 -0.59
N TYR A 236 9.86 -11.50 -0.99
CA TYR A 236 8.88 -10.45 -0.76
C TYR A 236 7.63 -11.06 -0.15
N THR A 237 7.12 -10.48 0.94
CA THR A 237 6.02 -11.08 1.71
C THR A 237 4.93 -10.08 2.00
N GLY A 238 3.69 -10.57 1.99
CA GLY A 238 2.50 -9.84 2.42
C GLY A 238 1.79 -10.53 3.58
N ALA A 239 0.60 -10.05 3.93
CA ALA A 239 -0.13 -10.50 5.12
C ALA A 239 -0.52 -11.99 5.06
N GLY A 240 -0.55 -12.59 3.87
CA GLY A 240 -0.93 -13.99 3.66
C GLY A 240 -0.17 -14.99 4.53
N ILE A 241 1.13 -14.78 4.76
CA ILE A 241 1.95 -15.67 5.58
C ILE A 241 1.62 -15.59 7.09
N SER A 242 0.92 -14.53 7.51
CA SER A 242 0.52 -14.23 8.89
C SER A 242 -0.93 -14.63 9.22
N ILE A 243 -1.75 -14.93 8.20
CA ILE A 243 -3.16 -15.34 8.40
C ILE A 243 -3.27 -16.61 9.25
N ALA A 244 -2.37 -17.59 9.06
CA ALA A 244 -2.38 -18.84 9.81
C ALA A 244 -2.12 -18.66 11.32
N SER A 245 -1.53 -17.54 11.73
CA SER A 245 -1.37 -17.15 13.15
C SER A 245 -2.54 -16.33 13.69
N GLY A 246 -3.54 -16.02 12.86
CA GLY A 246 -4.70 -15.19 13.19
C GLY A 246 -4.47 -13.69 13.03
N VAL A 247 -3.44 -13.27 12.30
CA VAL A 247 -3.26 -11.87 11.90
C VAL A 247 -4.09 -11.62 10.65
N HIS A 248 -5.06 -10.72 10.74
CA HIS A 248 -5.92 -10.39 9.61
C HIS A 248 -5.12 -9.72 8.48
N ASP A 249 -5.44 -10.10 7.24
CA ASP A 249 -5.08 -9.28 6.08
C ASP A 249 -5.89 -7.97 6.05
N MET A 250 -5.64 -7.12 5.04
CA MET A 250 -6.30 -5.82 4.95
C MET A 250 -7.81 -5.93 4.76
N ASP A 251 -8.28 -6.87 3.94
CA ASP A 251 -9.72 -7.04 3.66
C ASP A 251 -10.45 -7.54 4.91
N GLN A 252 -9.86 -8.50 5.62
CA GLN A 252 -10.36 -9.03 6.89
C GLN A 252 -10.36 -7.94 7.98
N LEU A 253 -9.30 -7.13 8.06
CA LEU A 253 -9.21 -6.02 9.00
C LEU A 253 -10.31 -4.99 8.74
N GLN A 254 -10.50 -4.57 7.49
CA GLN A 254 -11.57 -3.64 7.12
C GLN A 254 -12.95 -4.20 7.48
N LYS A 255 -13.21 -5.46 7.13
CA LYS A 255 -14.46 -6.14 7.45
C LYS A 255 -14.72 -6.20 8.96
N ASN A 256 -13.71 -6.54 9.75
CA ASN A 256 -13.84 -6.64 11.21
C ASN A 256 -14.08 -5.29 11.88
N LEU A 257 -13.41 -4.25 11.39
CA LEU A 257 -13.64 -2.88 11.84
C LEU A 257 -14.99 -2.31 11.36
N GLY A 258 -15.61 -2.91 10.33
CA GLY A 258 -16.84 -2.42 9.71
C GLY A 258 -16.60 -1.25 8.76
N ILE A 259 -15.42 -1.21 8.12
CA ILE A 259 -15.03 -0.17 7.18
C ILE A 259 -15.56 -0.51 5.80
N GLU A 260 -16.35 0.38 5.23
CA GLU A 260 -16.83 0.29 3.85
C GLU A 260 -16.76 1.67 3.19
N MET A 261 -15.65 1.93 2.50
CA MET A 261 -15.33 3.27 1.96
C MET A 261 -16.26 3.74 0.83
N SER A 262 -17.00 2.82 0.21
CA SER A 262 -18.05 3.15 -0.77
C SER A 262 -19.29 3.78 -0.12
N GLN A 263 -19.52 3.60 1.18
CA GLN A 263 -20.66 4.15 1.90
C GLN A 263 -20.29 5.45 2.60
N LYS A 264 -21.16 6.47 2.54
CA LYS A 264 -20.99 7.73 3.28
C LYS A 264 -20.99 7.54 4.80
N VAL A 265 -21.76 6.57 5.30
CA VAL A 265 -21.84 6.16 6.71
C VAL A 265 -21.73 4.65 6.79
N ASP A 266 -20.57 4.15 7.19
CA ASP A 266 -20.31 2.73 7.38
C ASP A 266 -20.52 2.29 8.84
N ASP A 267 -20.38 1.00 9.10
CA ASP A 267 -20.58 0.44 10.43
C ASP A 267 -19.50 0.86 11.42
N LEU A 268 -18.28 1.15 10.95
CA LEU A 268 -17.25 1.75 11.78
C LEU A 268 -17.71 3.11 12.32
N LEU A 269 -18.21 4.00 11.46
CA LEU A 269 -18.66 5.32 11.89
C LEU A 269 -19.82 5.23 12.89
N LYS A 270 -20.80 4.36 12.62
CA LYS A 270 -21.94 4.11 13.53
C LYS A 270 -21.44 3.65 14.91
N LYS A 271 -20.50 2.71 14.95
CA LYS A 271 -19.87 2.26 16.20
C LYS A 271 -19.07 3.38 16.87
N ALA A 272 -18.30 4.15 16.11
CA ALA A 272 -17.48 5.24 16.66
C ALA A 272 -18.33 6.31 17.37
N VAL A 273 -19.49 6.67 16.80
CA VAL A 273 -20.38 7.65 17.45
C VAL A 273 -21.21 7.03 18.58
N ALA A 274 -21.67 5.79 18.46
CA ALA A 274 -22.59 5.18 19.44
C ALA A 274 -21.87 4.46 20.60
N ASN A 275 -20.81 3.70 20.30
CA ASN A 275 -20.04 2.90 21.23
C ASN A 275 -18.55 2.84 20.84
N PRO A 276 -17.79 3.94 21.00
CA PRO A 276 -16.40 4.04 20.56
C PRO A 276 -15.48 3.00 21.20
N GLN A 277 -15.77 2.52 22.42
CA GLN A 277 -14.98 1.47 23.06
C GLN A 277 -14.97 0.18 22.23
N SER A 278 -16.10 -0.20 21.62
CA SER A 278 -16.16 -1.40 20.76
C SER A 278 -15.23 -1.32 19.55
N VAL A 279 -14.96 -0.11 19.04
CA VAL A 279 -13.99 0.11 17.95
C VAL A 279 -12.56 -0.14 18.43
N ILE A 280 -12.23 0.36 19.64
CA ILE A 280 -10.93 0.10 20.27
C ILE A 280 -10.77 -1.39 20.56
N ASP A 281 -11.79 -2.06 21.08
CA ASP A 281 -11.70 -3.50 21.40
C ASP A 281 -11.36 -4.31 20.14
N SER A 282 -12.04 -4.05 19.02
CA SER A 282 -11.73 -4.68 17.72
C SER A 282 -10.31 -4.33 17.22
N TRP A 283 -9.84 -3.11 17.44
CA TRP A 283 -8.48 -2.71 17.10
C TRP A 283 -7.44 -3.40 17.96
N GLU A 284 -7.67 -3.53 19.27
CA GLU A 284 -6.79 -4.22 20.21
C GLU A 284 -6.68 -5.71 19.94
N GLU A 285 -7.75 -6.35 19.46
CA GLU A 285 -7.69 -7.75 19.00
C GLU A 285 -6.69 -7.91 17.85
N PHE A 286 -6.68 -6.97 16.89
CA PHE A 286 -5.71 -6.96 15.81
C PHE A 286 -4.27 -6.69 16.30
N ILE A 287 -4.09 -5.73 17.20
CA ILE A 287 -2.79 -5.44 17.83
C ILE A 287 -2.22 -6.67 18.54
N LYS A 288 -3.03 -7.36 19.35
CA LYS A 288 -2.64 -8.61 20.02
C LYS A 288 -2.28 -9.69 19.00
N ALA A 289 -3.06 -9.82 17.92
CA ALA A 289 -2.73 -10.76 16.85
C ALA A 289 -1.35 -10.46 16.23
N ALA A 290 -1.09 -9.21 15.85
CA ALA A 290 0.16 -8.81 15.20
C ALA A 290 1.38 -8.94 16.13
N PHE A 291 1.23 -8.63 17.42
CA PHE A 291 2.37 -8.51 18.34
C PHE A 291 2.54 -9.63 19.37
N GLU A 292 1.56 -10.51 19.55
CA GLU A 292 1.67 -11.56 20.57
C GLU A 292 1.64 -12.97 19.97
N LYS A 293 1.24 -13.12 18.70
CA LYS A 293 1.17 -14.43 18.05
C LYS A 293 2.55 -14.95 17.67
N PRO A 294 2.73 -16.29 17.69
CA PRO A 294 3.97 -16.91 17.25
C PRO A 294 4.11 -16.87 15.73
N ALA A 295 5.35 -16.92 15.26
CA ALA A 295 5.66 -17.07 13.83
C ALA A 295 5.03 -18.36 13.26
N THR A 296 4.50 -18.26 12.03
CA THR A 296 3.90 -19.41 11.33
C THR A 296 4.96 -20.35 10.74
N PRO A 297 4.60 -21.59 10.33
CA PRO A 297 5.52 -22.47 9.59
C PRO A 297 6.08 -21.83 8.31
N ALA A 298 5.35 -20.92 7.67
CA ALA A 298 5.82 -20.18 6.51
C ALA A 298 7.01 -19.27 6.89
N HIS A 299 6.92 -18.50 7.97
CA HIS A 299 8.01 -17.66 8.47
C HIS A 299 9.27 -18.47 8.81
N GLN A 300 9.10 -19.63 9.44
CA GLN A 300 10.22 -20.53 9.80
C GLN A 300 10.89 -21.13 8.55
N SER A 301 10.09 -21.52 7.57
CA SER A 301 10.58 -22.04 6.29
C SER A 301 11.31 -20.95 5.50
N LEU A 302 10.75 -19.74 5.49
CA LEU A 302 11.33 -18.58 4.81
C LEU A 302 12.66 -18.16 5.44
N LYS A 303 12.75 -18.13 6.78
CA LYS A 303 14.02 -17.96 7.48
C LYS A 303 15.07 -18.97 6.99
N THR A 304 14.71 -20.24 6.96
CA THR A 304 15.64 -21.32 6.57
C THR A 304 16.11 -21.17 5.13
N LEU A 305 15.19 -20.82 4.21
CA LEU A 305 15.51 -20.59 2.81
C LEU A 305 16.37 -19.34 2.61
N ALA A 306 16.01 -18.22 3.24
CA ALA A 306 16.74 -16.96 3.19
C ALA A 306 18.18 -17.13 3.69
N GLN A 307 18.40 -17.88 4.77
CA GLN A 307 19.75 -18.20 5.25
C GLN A 307 20.53 -19.06 4.26
N LYS A 308 19.91 -20.09 3.68
CA LYS A 308 20.57 -20.99 2.72
C LYS A 308 20.96 -20.28 1.42
N LEU A 309 20.10 -19.39 0.94
CA LEU A 309 20.27 -18.66 -0.31
C LEU A 309 21.01 -17.32 -0.12
N LYS A 310 21.33 -16.95 1.12
CA LYS A 310 21.88 -15.64 1.50
C LYS A 310 21.03 -14.48 0.97
N SER A 311 19.71 -14.62 1.07
CA SER A 311 18.73 -13.66 0.56
C SER A 311 18.14 -12.80 1.66
N GLN A 312 17.91 -11.52 1.38
CA GLN A 312 17.09 -10.69 2.25
C GLN A 312 15.59 -11.05 2.17
N ILE A 313 14.85 -10.75 3.24
CA ILE A 313 13.39 -10.84 3.30
C ILE A 313 12.83 -9.43 3.37
N PHE A 314 12.03 -9.08 2.36
CA PHE A 314 11.27 -7.84 2.32
C PHE A 314 9.83 -8.14 2.70
N THR A 315 9.23 -7.27 3.51
CA THR A 315 7.87 -7.46 3.99
C THR A 315 7.09 -6.15 3.99
N GLU A 316 5.84 -6.20 3.56
CA GLU A 316 4.86 -5.13 3.78
C GLU A 316 4.13 -5.29 5.12
N ASN A 317 4.39 -6.39 5.83
CA ASN A 317 3.73 -6.67 7.09
C ASN A 317 4.22 -5.70 8.15
N VAL A 318 3.29 -5.26 8.97
CA VAL A 318 3.56 -4.44 10.17
C VAL A 318 3.67 -5.31 11.43
N ASP A 319 3.32 -6.59 11.31
CA ASP A 319 3.58 -7.56 12.36
C ASP A 319 5.09 -7.84 12.46
N HIS A 320 5.51 -8.44 13.57
CA HIS A 320 6.92 -8.80 13.80
C HIS A 320 7.13 -10.31 13.71
N LEU A 321 6.28 -11.04 12.98
CA LEU A 321 6.33 -12.50 12.98
C LEU A 321 7.59 -13.04 12.30
N GLN A 322 8.19 -12.28 11.37
CA GLN A 322 9.46 -12.64 10.76
C GLN A 322 10.62 -12.51 11.76
N GLU A 323 10.64 -11.45 12.56
CA GLU A 323 11.60 -11.24 13.66
C GLU A 323 11.44 -12.33 14.72
N ARG A 324 10.20 -12.72 15.06
CA ARG A 324 9.92 -13.86 15.95
C ARG A 324 10.39 -15.20 15.39
N ALA A 325 10.46 -15.34 14.06
CA ALA A 325 11.10 -16.50 13.46
C ALA A 325 12.63 -16.49 13.68
N GLY A 326 13.21 -15.35 14.04
CA GLY A 326 14.61 -15.16 14.41
C GLY A 326 15.47 -14.60 13.27
N VAL A 327 14.86 -13.90 12.32
CA VAL A 327 15.56 -13.16 11.26
C VAL A 327 14.90 -11.80 11.09
N LYS A 328 15.71 -10.79 10.80
CA LYS A 328 15.25 -9.43 10.62
C LYS A 328 14.73 -9.25 9.20
N ALA A 329 13.47 -8.87 9.05
CA ALA A 329 12.93 -8.46 7.77
C ALA A 329 13.26 -6.99 7.51
N THR A 330 13.28 -6.63 6.23
CA THR A 330 13.14 -5.22 5.87
C THR A 330 11.65 -4.92 5.70
N HIS A 331 11.11 -4.15 6.64
CA HIS A 331 9.76 -3.60 6.55
C HIS A 331 9.73 -2.44 5.56
N LEU A 332 8.87 -2.55 4.57
CA LEU A 332 8.76 -1.60 3.46
C LEU A 332 7.31 -1.16 3.30
N THR A 333 7.14 -0.04 2.60
CA THR A 333 5.83 0.39 2.11
C THR A 333 5.88 0.46 0.59
N GLY A 334 4.72 0.28 -0.06
CA GLY A 334 4.62 0.44 -1.51
C GLY A 334 5.09 1.81 -2.02
N SER A 335 4.89 2.89 -1.24
CA SER A 335 5.41 4.22 -1.57
C SER A 335 6.94 4.26 -1.47
N TRP A 336 7.49 3.73 -0.38
CA TRP A 336 8.93 3.68 -0.19
C TRP A 336 9.61 2.92 -1.34
N LEU A 337 9.06 1.78 -1.76
CA LEU A 337 9.57 1.00 -2.87
C LEU A 337 9.65 1.82 -4.17
N LYS A 338 8.61 2.60 -4.48
CA LYS A 338 8.55 3.42 -5.71
C LYS A 338 9.60 4.53 -5.74
N GLU A 339 9.85 5.13 -4.59
CA GLU A 339 10.73 6.30 -4.48
C GLU A 339 12.20 5.91 -4.30
N ASN A 340 12.46 4.76 -3.69
CA ASN A 340 13.80 4.41 -3.22
C ASN A 340 14.44 3.26 -4.01
N VAL A 341 13.66 2.37 -4.63
CA VAL A 341 14.24 1.27 -5.42
C VAL A 341 14.72 1.80 -6.77
N GLN A 342 16.05 1.80 -6.93
CA GLN A 342 16.68 2.15 -8.20
C GLN A 342 16.67 0.94 -9.14
N PRO A 343 16.37 1.10 -10.45
CA PRO A 343 16.43 0.01 -11.43
C PRO A 343 17.76 -0.76 -11.41
N GLU A 344 18.85 -0.07 -11.10
CA GLU A 344 20.21 -0.62 -10.98
C GLU A 344 20.33 -1.71 -9.90
N TRP A 345 19.51 -1.65 -8.86
CA TRP A 345 19.52 -2.65 -7.78
C TRP A 345 18.86 -3.95 -8.25
N LEU A 346 17.84 -3.84 -9.12
CA LEU A 346 17.11 -4.97 -9.65
C LEU A 346 17.93 -5.78 -10.67
N LYS A 347 18.93 -5.16 -11.32
CA LYS A 347 19.81 -5.82 -12.30
C LYS A 347 20.61 -6.99 -11.73
N ASP A 348 20.82 -6.99 -10.42
CA ASP A 348 21.54 -8.06 -9.71
C ASP A 348 20.61 -9.09 -9.08
N ILE A 349 19.29 -8.92 -9.19
CA ILE A 349 18.31 -9.90 -8.70
C ILE A 349 17.88 -10.76 -9.89
N ASP A 350 18.11 -12.06 -9.79
CA ASP A 350 17.67 -13.01 -10.81
C ASP A 350 16.19 -13.34 -10.68
N VAL A 351 15.70 -13.43 -9.43
CA VAL A 351 14.35 -13.90 -9.11
C VAL A 351 13.82 -13.19 -7.87
N VAL A 352 12.58 -12.71 -7.95
CA VAL A 352 11.80 -12.27 -6.78
C VAL A 352 10.75 -13.34 -6.48
N ILE A 353 10.70 -13.79 -5.23
CA ILE A 353 9.72 -14.77 -4.77
C ILE A 353 8.76 -14.07 -3.84
N THR A 354 7.50 -14.00 -4.25
CA THR A 354 6.40 -13.48 -3.45
C THR A 354 5.73 -14.60 -2.68
N VAL A 355 5.53 -14.43 -1.37
CA VAL A 355 4.89 -15.43 -0.49
C VAL A 355 3.76 -14.83 0.31
#